data_AF-A0A7Y5MR99-F1
#
_entry.id   AF-A0A7Y5MR99-F1
#
_cell.length_a   1.000
_cell.length_b   1.000
_cell.length_c   1.000
_cell.angle_alpha   90.00
_cell.angle_beta   90.00
_cell.angle_gamma   90.00
#
_symmetry.space_group_name_H-M   'P 1'
#
loop_
_entity.id
_entity.type
_entity.pdbx_description
1 polymer ?
#
loop_
_entity_poly.entity_id
_entity_poly.type
_entity_poly.pdbx_seq_one_letter_code
_entity_poly.pdbx_strand_id
1 'polypeptide(L)'
;MFKIERPDGAEPFVFEWNEGNKSFKLNGKLFEEGHLFPHNDIAAGQYMELLREGELAKILAENFREDALRKTEAYKSLNEAQREAMKQHKKEWKALEKQYKEKWNEQQHLLMEKAARELARGENFPPHLTQGFALAPQPHIDGNIWGYFEDGGIVDRTVESALEKALIADGLISNPDNYTLELTGKGMKLNGKKQPDAVWEKYKAVYRKVSGYELKGKSKIVVDKNEAQ
;
A
#
# COMPACT_ATOMS: atom_id res chain seq x y z
N MET A 1 -37.98 27.08 -3.72
CA MET A 1 -36.81 26.43 -3.07
C MET A 1 -36.67 25.04 -3.65
N PHE A 2 -35.49 24.68 -4.14
CA PHE A 2 -35.20 23.39 -4.77
C PHE A 2 -33.97 22.76 -4.10
N LYS A 3 -33.92 21.42 -4.01
CA LYS A 3 -32.84 20.69 -3.33
C LYS A 3 -32.28 19.59 -4.23
N ILE A 4 -30.96 19.50 -4.33
CA ILE A 4 -30.26 18.41 -5.02
C ILE A 4 -29.45 17.63 -3.98
N GLU A 5 -29.80 16.36 -3.78
CA GLU A 5 -29.08 15.43 -2.91
C GLU A 5 -27.73 15.06 -3.55
N ARG A 6 -26.67 14.97 -2.73
CA ARG A 6 -25.34 14.59 -3.20
C ARG A 6 -25.09 13.09 -3.03
N PRO A 7 -24.48 12.42 -4.02
CA PRO A 7 -24.25 10.98 -3.97
C PRO A 7 -23.18 10.54 -2.95
N ASP A 8 -22.36 11.48 -2.45
CA ASP A 8 -21.33 11.23 -1.44
C ASP A 8 -21.83 11.33 0.01
N GLY A 9 -23.13 11.60 0.20
CA GLY A 9 -23.73 11.79 1.53
C GLY A 9 -23.38 13.13 2.18
N ALA A 10 -22.76 14.06 1.44
CA ALA A 10 -22.55 15.42 1.90
C ALA A 10 -23.86 16.25 1.87
N GLU A 11 -23.82 17.44 2.48
CA GLU A 11 -25.01 18.31 2.55
C GLU A 11 -25.59 18.63 1.15
N PRO A 12 -26.92 18.55 0.98
CA PRO A 12 -27.57 18.80 -0.31
C PRO A 12 -27.39 20.25 -0.75
N PHE A 13 -27.35 20.47 -2.07
CA PHE A 13 -27.39 21.82 -2.61
C PHE A 13 -28.82 22.37 -2.51
N VAL A 14 -28.99 23.46 -1.76
CA VAL A 14 -30.25 24.17 -1.56
C VAL A 14 -30.25 25.44 -2.39
N PHE A 15 -31.20 25.54 -3.31
CA PHE A 15 -31.39 26.68 -4.20
C PHE A 15 -32.63 27.46 -3.78
N GLU A 16 -32.45 28.75 -3.52
CA GLU A 16 -33.50 29.67 -3.10
C GLU A 16 -33.62 30.82 -4.09
N TRP A 17 -34.81 30.98 -4.66
CA TRP A 17 -35.16 32.14 -5.49
C TRP A 17 -36.02 33.10 -4.68
N ASN A 18 -35.64 34.37 -4.68
CA ASN A 18 -36.43 35.44 -4.09
C ASN A 18 -36.99 36.31 -5.21
N GLU A 19 -38.31 36.24 -5.38
CA GLU A 19 -39.03 36.96 -6.44
C GLU A 19 -39.02 38.48 -6.24
N GLY A 20 -39.03 38.95 -4.99
CA GLY A 20 -39.15 40.37 -4.65
C GLY A 20 -37.93 41.20 -5.05
N ASN A 21 -36.72 40.64 -4.92
CA ASN A 21 -35.48 41.29 -5.35
C ASN A 21 -34.78 40.59 -6.52
N LYS A 22 -35.46 39.61 -7.15
CA LYS A 22 -34.94 38.78 -8.24
C LYS A 22 -33.55 38.21 -7.94
N SER A 23 -33.33 37.81 -6.68
CA SER A 23 -32.05 37.26 -6.24
C SER A 23 -32.10 35.74 -6.10
N PHE A 24 -30.98 35.12 -6.41
CA PHE A 24 -30.79 33.69 -6.26
C PHE A 24 -29.79 33.44 -5.13
N LYS A 25 -30.02 32.42 -4.32
CA LYS A 25 -29.07 31.97 -3.28
C LYS A 25 -28.80 30.48 -3.42
N LEU A 26 -27.53 30.11 -3.24
CA LEU A 26 -27.07 28.72 -3.09
C LEU A 26 -26.60 28.52 -1.65
N ASN A 27 -27.21 27.58 -0.93
CA ASN A 27 -26.93 27.29 0.47
C ASN A 27 -26.92 28.57 1.34
N GLY A 28 -27.91 29.45 1.11
CA GLY A 28 -28.06 30.71 1.83
C GLY A 28 -27.14 31.86 1.40
N LYS A 29 -26.19 31.64 0.48
CA LYS A 29 -25.29 32.69 -0.05
C LYS A 29 -25.83 33.28 -1.35
N LEU A 30 -25.81 34.60 -1.47
CA LEU A 30 -26.22 35.33 -2.67
C LEU A 30 -25.37 34.89 -3.87
N PHE A 31 -26.03 34.54 -4.96
CA PHE A 31 -25.39 34.11 -6.19
C PHE A 31 -25.06 35.34 -7.05
N GLU A 32 -23.78 35.55 -7.32
CA GLU A 32 -23.30 36.55 -8.27
C GLU A 32 -22.92 35.84 -9.57
N GLU A 33 -23.36 36.41 -10.70
CA GLU A 33 -23.17 35.88 -12.04
C GLU A 33 -21.68 35.67 -12.33
N GLY A 34 -21.29 34.46 -12.74
CA GLY A 34 -19.90 34.12 -13.10
C GLY A 34 -19.07 33.37 -12.04
N HIS A 35 -19.56 33.20 -10.80
CA HIS A 35 -18.72 32.62 -9.74
C HIS A 35 -18.83 31.10 -9.51
N LEU A 36 -19.89 30.43 -9.96
CA LEU A 36 -20.17 29.05 -9.50
C LEU A 36 -20.39 27.99 -10.58
N PHE A 37 -20.58 28.36 -11.86
CA PHE A 37 -20.72 27.39 -12.94
C PHE A 37 -20.05 27.91 -14.23
N PRO A 38 -18.75 27.68 -14.44
CA PRO A 38 -18.17 27.84 -15.76
C PRO A 38 -18.67 26.67 -16.63
N HIS A 39 -19.83 26.85 -17.27
CA HIS A 39 -20.29 25.94 -18.31
C HIS A 39 -19.86 26.49 -19.67
N ASN A 40 -19.13 25.70 -20.46
CA ASN A 40 -18.61 26.14 -21.76
C ASN A 40 -19.73 26.39 -22.79
N ASP A 41 -20.88 25.72 -22.63
CA ASP A 41 -21.97 25.77 -23.61
C ASP A 41 -23.11 26.76 -23.26
N ILE A 42 -23.02 27.47 -22.13
CA ILE A 42 -24.01 28.50 -21.76
C ILE A 42 -23.34 29.87 -21.85
N ALA A 43 -23.76 30.68 -22.82
CA ALA A 43 -23.21 32.01 -23.01
C ALA A 43 -23.52 32.93 -21.81
N ALA A 44 -22.62 33.87 -21.52
CA ALA A 44 -22.87 34.92 -20.54
C ALA A 44 -24.16 35.68 -20.92
N GLY A 45 -25.14 35.74 -20.00
CA GLY A 45 -26.47 36.30 -20.23
C GLY A 45 -27.60 35.29 -20.47
N GLN A 46 -27.32 34.06 -20.92
CA GLN A 46 -28.35 33.01 -21.07
C GLN A 46 -28.75 32.35 -19.74
N TYR A 47 -27.90 32.46 -18.72
CA TYR A 47 -28.16 31.89 -17.39
C TYR A 47 -29.47 32.41 -16.80
N MET A 48 -29.73 33.71 -16.90
CA MET A 48 -30.93 34.32 -16.32
C MET A 48 -32.21 33.96 -17.08
N GLU A 49 -32.13 33.68 -18.39
CA GLU A 49 -33.25 33.18 -19.18
C GLU A 49 -33.57 31.73 -18.82
N LEU A 50 -32.55 30.85 -18.81
CA LEU A 50 -32.70 29.44 -18.42
C LEU A 50 -33.17 29.28 -16.97
N LEU A 51 -32.77 30.18 -16.08
CA LEU A 51 -33.21 30.20 -14.67
C LEU A 51 -34.67 30.64 -14.55
N ARG A 52 -35.12 31.58 -15.39
CA ARG A 52 -36.53 32.01 -15.48
C ARG A 52 -37.43 30.93 -16.06
N GLU A 53 -36.92 30.15 -17.01
CA GLU A 53 -37.64 29.05 -17.66
C GLU A 53 -37.60 27.74 -16.83
N GLY A 54 -36.80 27.69 -15.76
CA GLY A 54 -36.63 26.49 -14.94
C GLY A 54 -35.78 25.39 -15.60
N GLU A 55 -35.23 25.64 -16.79
CA GLU A 55 -34.42 24.71 -17.58
C GLU A 55 -32.96 24.64 -17.09
N LEU A 56 -32.46 25.68 -16.44
CA LEU A 56 -31.07 25.72 -15.93
C LEU A 56 -30.79 24.57 -14.95
N ALA A 57 -31.76 24.23 -14.10
CA ALA A 57 -31.61 23.14 -13.14
C ALA A 57 -31.48 21.77 -13.82
N LYS A 58 -32.16 21.56 -14.96
CA LYS A 58 -32.08 20.31 -15.72
C LYS A 58 -30.73 20.18 -16.42
N ILE A 59 -30.29 21.25 -17.10
CA ILE A 59 -29.00 21.31 -17.79
C ILE A 59 -27.85 21.07 -16.81
N LEU A 60 -27.88 21.70 -15.64
CA LEU A 60 -26.86 21.49 -14.62
C LEU A 60 -26.90 20.05 -14.07
N ALA A 61 -28.08 19.50 -13.80
CA ALA A 61 -28.22 18.13 -13.28
C ALA A 61 -27.73 17.05 -14.26
N GLU A 62 -28.00 17.20 -15.56
CA GLU A 62 -27.52 16.28 -16.59
C GLU A 62 -25.99 16.30 -16.70
N ASN A 63 -25.39 17.49 -16.72
CA ASN A 63 -23.93 17.62 -16.77
C ASN A 63 -23.23 17.05 -15.54
N PHE A 64 -23.79 17.27 -14.34
CA PHE A 64 -23.27 16.64 -13.13
C PHE A 64 -23.33 15.12 -13.20
N ARG A 65 -24.39 14.57 -13.81
CA ARG A 65 -24.53 13.13 -14.01
C ARG A 65 -23.49 12.57 -14.98
N GLU A 66 -23.23 13.26 -16.10
CA GLU A 66 -22.22 12.86 -17.07
C GLU A 66 -20.80 12.94 -16.50
N ASP A 67 -20.44 14.01 -15.80
CA ASP A 67 -19.12 14.15 -15.17
C ASP A 67 -18.91 13.11 -14.07
N ALA A 68 -19.95 12.81 -13.28
CA ALA A 68 -19.90 11.74 -12.30
C ALA A 68 -19.68 10.37 -12.97
N LEU A 69 -20.40 10.06 -14.07
CA LEU A 69 -20.21 8.82 -14.82
C LEU A 69 -18.79 8.73 -15.38
N ARG A 70 -18.31 9.77 -16.04
CA ARG A 70 -16.95 9.83 -16.61
C ARG A 70 -15.88 9.62 -15.54
N LYS A 71 -16.04 10.24 -14.36
CA LYS A 71 -15.14 10.02 -13.21
C LYS A 71 -15.20 8.58 -12.73
N THR A 72 -16.38 7.98 -12.61
CA THR A 72 -16.50 6.58 -12.17
C THR A 72 -15.86 5.60 -13.15
N GLU A 73 -15.97 5.83 -14.46
CA GLU A 73 -15.31 5.05 -15.49
C GLU A 73 -13.79 5.21 -15.44
N ALA A 74 -13.30 6.45 -15.28
CA ALA A 74 -11.87 6.72 -15.10
C ALA A 74 -11.30 6.05 -13.84
N TYR A 75 -12.04 6.03 -12.73
CA TYR A 75 -11.64 5.31 -11.53
C TYR A 75 -11.62 3.79 -11.72
N LYS A 76 -12.56 3.22 -12.47
CA LYS A 76 -12.56 1.79 -12.79
C LYS A 76 -11.37 1.42 -13.66
N SER A 77 -11.10 2.16 -14.73
CA SER A 77 -9.98 1.89 -15.64
C SER A 77 -8.62 2.06 -14.95
N LEU A 78 -8.48 3.05 -14.06
CA LEU A 78 -7.28 3.24 -13.25
C LEU A 78 -7.04 2.06 -12.31
N ASN A 79 -8.09 1.58 -11.62
CA ASN A 79 -8.01 0.42 -10.74
C ASN A 79 -7.68 -0.87 -11.50
N GLU A 80 -8.21 -1.04 -12.71
CA GLU A 80 -7.89 -2.17 -13.57
C GLU A 80 -6.43 -2.13 -14.06
N ALA A 81 -5.96 -0.96 -14.52
CA ALA A 81 -4.57 -0.76 -14.92
C ALA A 81 -3.59 -1.03 -13.77
N GLN A 82 -3.90 -0.58 -12.55
CA GLN A 82 -3.10 -0.87 -11.36
C GLN A 82 -3.07 -2.37 -11.04
N ARG A 83 -4.20 -3.08 -11.19
CA ARG A 83 -4.27 -4.54 -10.99
C ARG A 83 -3.43 -5.29 -12.03
N GLU A 84 -3.47 -4.89 -13.29
CA GLU A 84 -2.66 -5.51 -14.34
C GLU A 84 -1.17 -5.22 -14.16
N ALA A 85 -0.79 -3.99 -13.78
CA ALA A 85 0.59 -3.65 -13.44
C ALA A 85 1.12 -4.51 -12.27
N MET A 86 0.30 -4.70 -11.22
CA MET A 86 0.64 -5.61 -10.11
C MET A 86 0.81 -7.06 -10.55
N LYS A 87 -0.02 -7.54 -11.49
CA LYS A 87 0.12 -8.91 -12.04
C LYS A 87 1.39 -9.05 -12.88
N GLN A 88 1.74 -8.05 -13.68
CA GLN A 88 2.97 -8.03 -14.49
C GLN A 88 4.20 -8.00 -13.60
N HIS A 89 4.25 -7.07 -12.64
CA HIS A 89 5.33 -6.99 -11.66
C HIS A 89 5.51 -8.29 -10.88
N LYS A 90 4.40 -8.94 -10.47
CA LYS A 90 4.45 -10.26 -9.82
C LYS A 90 5.04 -11.36 -10.72
N LYS A 91 4.76 -11.33 -12.02
CA LYS A 91 5.34 -12.29 -12.99
C LYS A 91 6.84 -12.04 -13.19
N GLU A 92 7.23 -10.79 -13.37
CA GLU A 92 8.63 -10.38 -13.51
C GLU A 92 9.45 -10.75 -12.28
N TRP A 93 8.91 -10.50 -11.09
CA TRP A 93 9.54 -10.87 -9.83
C TRP A 93 9.79 -12.38 -9.73
N LYS A 94 8.81 -13.20 -10.08
CA LYS A 94 8.96 -14.68 -10.10
C LYS A 94 10.00 -15.15 -11.12
N ALA A 95 10.09 -14.50 -12.27
CA ALA A 95 11.10 -14.83 -13.28
C ALA A 95 12.51 -14.46 -12.80
N LEU A 96 12.65 -13.30 -12.15
CA LEU A 96 13.90 -12.84 -11.57
C LEU A 96 14.35 -13.76 -10.42
N GLU A 97 13.42 -14.14 -9.54
CA GLU A 97 13.65 -15.08 -8.44
C GLU A 97 14.18 -16.42 -8.97
N LYS A 98 13.58 -16.95 -10.05
CA LYS A 98 14.05 -18.16 -10.71
C LYS A 98 15.49 -18.02 -11.21
N GLN A 99 15.82 -16.91 -11.90
CA GLN A 99 17.17 -16.65 -12.39
C GLN A 99 18.19 -16.54 -11.24
N TYR A 100 17.84 -15.89 -10.13
CA TYR A 100 18.71 -15.79 -8.96
C TYR A 100 18.97 -17.15 -8.34
N LYS A 101 17.93 -17.99 -8.21
CA LYS A 101 18.06 -19.35 -7.67
C LYS A 101 18.96 -20.23 -8.53
N GLU A 102 18.85 -20.13 -9.86
CA GLU A 102 19.70 -20.85 -10.80
C GLU A 102 21.17 -20.42 -10.67
N LYS A 103 21.46 -19.10 -10.70
CA LYS A 103 22.83 -18.59 -10.50
C LYS A 103 23.42 -18.97 -9.15
N TRP A 104 22.61 -19.00 -8.10
CA TRP A 104 23.04 -19.44 -6.78
C TRP A 104 23.46 -20.91 -6.78
N ASN A 105 22.63 -21.79 -7.36
CA ASN A 105 22.94 -23.22 -7.48
C ASN A 105 24.19 -23.46 -8.31
N GLU A 106 24.41 -22.70 -9.39
CA GLU A 106 25.64 -22.77 -10.19
C GLU A 106 26.88 -22.40 -9.36
N GLN A 107 26.81 -21.32 -8.57
CA GLN A 107 27.92 -20.93 -7.68
C GLN A 107 28.20 -22.01 -6.64
N GLN A 108 27.17 -22.62 -6.04
CA GLN A 108 27.34 -23.72 -5.10
C GLN A 108 27.98 -24.94 -5.76
N HIS A 109 27.55 -25.29 -6.96
CA HIS A 109 28.13 -26.41 -7.71
C HIS A 109 29.61 -26.17 -8.03
N LEU A 110 29.96 -24.95 -8.47
CA LEU A 110 31.35 -24.54 -8.71
C LEU A 110 32.22 -24.61 -7.45
N LEU A 111 31.67 -24.22 -6.29
CA LEU A 111 32.37 -24.30 -5.01
C LEU A 111 32.58 -25.76 -4.58
N MET A 112 31.56 -26.61 -4.73
CA MET A 112 31.67 -28.04 -4.43
C MET A 112 32.66 -28.75 -5.36
N GLU A 113 32.66 -28.42 -6.65
CA GLU A 113 33.59 -29.00 -7.62
C GLU A 113 35.04 -28.61 -7.30
N LYS A 114 35.29 -27.34 -6.93
CA LYS A 114 36.61 -26.90 -6.47
C LYS A 114 37.03 -27.64 -5.19
N ALA A 115 36.14 -27.74 -4.20
CA ALA A 115 36.42 -28.48 -2.98
C ALA A 115 36.73 -29.97 -3.24
N ALA A 116 36.00 -30.60 -4.16
CA ALA A 116 36.23 -32.00 -4.55
C ALA A 116 37.59 -32.20 -5.25
N ARG A 117 38.00 -31.27 -6.11
CA ARG A 117 39.33 -31.31 -6.77
C ARG A 117 40.48 -31.13 -5.78
N GLU A 118 40.31 -30.28 -4.78
CA GLU A 118 41.30 -30.07 -3.71
C GLU A 118 41.40 -31.31 -2.79
N LEU A 119 40.27 -31.94 -2.44
CA LEU A 119 40.26 -33.21 -1.71
C LEU A 119 40.98 -34.34 -2.47
N ALA A 120 40.83 -34.39 -3.79
CA ALA A 120 41.50 -35.38 -4.63
C ALA A 120 43.04 -35.18 -4.72
N ARG A 121 43.56 -33.99 -4.36
CA ARG A 121 45.00 -33.68 -4.34
C ARG A 121 45.72 -34.09 -3.06
N GLY A 122 45.01 -34.52 -2.01
CA GLY A 122 45.62 -35.12 -0.82
C GLY A 122 46.43 -34.17 0.07
N GLU A 123 46.12 -32.87 0.09
CA GLU A 123 46.69 -31.93 1.06
C GLU A 123 45.73 -31.71 2.25
N ASN A 124 46.32 -31.66 3.45
CA ASN A 124 45.63 -31.48 4.73
C ASN A 124 44.64 -30.31 4.69
N PHE A 125 43.36 -30.63 4.86
CA PHE A 125 42.28 -29.65 4.93
C PHE A 125 42.45 -28.75 6.18
N PRO A 126 42.59 -27.43 6.04
CA PRO A 126 42.58 -26.56 7.20
C PRO A 126 41.16 -26.54 7.82
N PRO A 127 41.00 -26.77 9.14
CA PRO A 127 39.69 -26.80 9.82
C PRO A 127 38.97 -25.45 9.84
N HIS A 128 39.54 -24.40 9.25
CA HIS A 128 38.89 -23.09 9.12
C HIS A 128 38.04 -22.94 7.85
N LEU A 129 38.11 -23.87 6.89
CA LEU A 129 37.24 -23.83 5.71
C LEU A 129 35.86 -24.45 5.97
N THR A 130 35.72 -25.41 6.89
CA THR A 130 34.40 -25.85 7.41
C THR A 130 33.67 -24.75 8.18
N GLN A 131 34.39 -23.77 8.72
CA GLN A 131 33.82 -22.58 9.37
C GLN A 131 33.51 -21.43 8.38
N GLY A 132 34.09 -21.47 7.17
CA GLY A 132 33.88 -20.48 6.10
C GLY A 132 32.76 -20.84 5.10
N PHE A 133 32.34 -22.11 5.04
CA PHE A 133 31.15 -22.51 4.25
C PHE A 133 29.82 -22.02 4.83
N ALA A 134 29.83 -21.38 6.01
CA ALA A 134 28.62 -20.91 6.67
C ALA A 134 28.15 -19.50 6.26
N LEU A 135 28.95 -18.65 5.61
CA LEU A 135 28.67 -17.19 5.62
C LEU A 135 29.06 -16.41 4.36
N ALA A 136 28.75 -16.92 3.16
CA ALA A 136 28.25 -15.98 2.15
C ALA A 136 26.74 -15.84 2.45
N PRO A 137 26.24 -14.68 2.92
CA PRO A 137 24.82 -14.52 3.15
C PRO A 137 24.12 -14.74 1.81
N GLN A 138 23.51 -15.91 1.66
CA GLN A 138 22.66 -16.19 0.52
C GLN A 138 21.64 -15.04 0.44
N PRO A 139 21.36 -14.46 -0.74
CA PRO A 139 20.13 -13.72 -0.93
C PRO A 139 18.98 -14.73 -0.88
N HIS A 140 18.66 -15.29 0.29
CA HIS A 140 17.33 -15.78 0.59
C HIS A 140 16.37 -14.60 0.41
N ILE A 141 15.70 -14.56 -0.72
CA ILE A 141 14.42 -13.87 -0.79
C ILE A 141 13.48 -14.79 -0.02
N ASP A 142 13.50 -14.72 1.31
CA ASP A 142 12.53 -15.43 2.12
C ASP A 142 11.19 -14.71 1.93
N GLY A 143 10.33 -15.28 1.09
CA GLY A 143 8.95 -14.81 0.82
C GLY A 143 8.02 -14.80 2.04
N ASN A 144 8.60 -14.92 3.23
CA ASN A 144 7.95 -14.99 4.53
C ASN A 144 7.76 -13.58 5.12
N ILE A 145 8.55 -12.57 4.73
CA ILE A 145 8.34 -11.19 5.17
C ILE A 145 7.87 -10.28 4.04
N TRP A 146 6.77 -9.56 4.27
CA TRP A 146 6.26 -8.54 3.38
C TRP A 146 5.70 -7.36 4.15
N GLY A 147 5.70 -6.18 3.53
CA GLY A 147 5.18 -4.97 4.16
C GLY A 147 4.50 -4.04 3.16
N TYR A 148 3.49 -3.33 3.65
CA TYR A 148 2.84 -2.21 2.97
C TYR A 148 3.13 -0.94 3.77
N PHE A 149 3.53 0.13 3.10
CA PHE A 149 3.92 1.39 3.73
C PHE A 149 3.32 2.57 2.96
N GLU A 150 2.74 3.53 3.69
CA GLU A 150 2.21 4.76 3.09
C GLU A 150 3.30 5.79 2.74
N ASP A 151 4.46 5.70 3.39
CA ASP A 151 5.54 6.70 3.39
C ASP A 151 6.88 6.18 2.82
N GLY A 152 6.84 5.07 2.08
CA GLY A 152 8.05 4.49 1.48
C GLY A 152 8.93 3.71 2.46
N GLY A 153 8.35 3.25 3.58
CA GLY A 153 9.02 2.35 4.51
C GLY A 153 9.57 1.09 3.84
N ILE A 154 10.62 0.55 4.45
CA ILE A 154 11.30 -0.66 3.98
C ILE A 154 11.07 -1.82 4.94
N VAL A 155 11.03 -3.03 4.38
CA VAL A 155 11.12 -4.27 5.14
C VAL A 155 12.11 -5.18 4.42
N ASP A 156 13.10 -5.65 5.16
CA ASP A 156 14.15 -6.53 4.68
C ASP A 156 14.49 -7.56 5.78
N ARG A 157 15.44 -8.46 5.49
CA ARG A 157 15.91 -9.46 6.47
C ARG A 157 16.59 -8.84 7.69
N THR A 158 17.12 -7.62 7.58
CA THR A 158 17.71 -6.91 8.71
C THR A 158 16.65 -6.55 9.73
N VAL A 159 15.53 -5.98 9.26
CA VAL A 159 14.35 -5.67 10.07
C VAL A 159 13.75 -6.92 10.66
N GLU A 160 13.58 -7.97 9.86
CA GLU A 160 13.07 -9.27 10.31
C GLU A 160 13.90 -9.84 11.45
N SER A 161 15.22 -9.98 11.24
CA SER A 161 16.13 -10.56 12.23
C SER A 161 16.16 -9.74 13.52
N ALA A 162 16.06 -8.42 13.43
CA ALA A 162 16.01 -7.56 14.61
C ALA A 162 14.70 -7.73 15.41
N LEU A 163 13.56 -7.81 14.73
CA LEU A 163 12.27 -8.07 15.37
C LEU A 163 12.24 -9.46 15.99
N GLU A 164 12.75 -10.47 15.31
CA GLU A 164 12.81 -11.85 15.77
C GLU A 164 13.69 -12.00 17.02
N LYS A 165 14.91 -11.43 17.00
CA LYS A 165 15.79 -11.43 18.18
C LYS A 165 15.12 -10.79 19.39
N ALA A 166 14.38 -9.70 19.19
CA ALA A 166 13.63 -9.06 20.26
C ALA A 166 12.48 -9.96 20.77
N LEU A 167 11.75 -10.64 19.87
CA LEU A 167 10.68 -11.58 20.24
C LEU A 167 11.20 -12.77 21.06
N ILE A 168 12.35 -13.32 20.68
CA ILE A 168 13.00 -14.42 21.42
C ILE A 168 13.49 -13.93 22.79
N ALA A 169 14.16 -12.77 22.83
CA ALA A 169 14.67 -12.20 24.06
C ALA A 169 13.55 -11.91 25.07
N ASP A 170 12.37 -11.51 24.57
CA ASP A 170 11.18 -11.28 25.38
C ASP A 170 10.39 -12.57 25.72
N GLY A 171 10.82 -13.73 25.18
CA GLY A 171 10.13 -15.01 25.37
C GLY A 171 8.75 -15.08 24.71
N LEU A 172 8.46 -14.20 23.76
CA LEU A 172 7.18 -14.16 23.04
C LEU A 172 7.10 -15.24 21.95
N ILE A 173 8.25 -15.63 21.40
CA ILE A 173 8.39 -16.80 20.53
C ILE A 173 9.50 -17.70 21.09
N SER A 174 9.28 -19.01 21.01
CA SER A 174 10.28 -20.02 21.39
C SER A 174 10.99 -20.61 20.18
N ASN A 175 10.35 -20.57 19.01
CA ASN A 175 10.87 -21.11 17.76
C ASN A 175 10.94 -19.99 16.70
N PRO A 176 12.15 -19.58 16.26
CA PRO A 176 12.32 -18.59 15.19
C PRO A 176 11.82 -19.09 13.83
N ASP A 177 11.69 -20.40 13.64
CA ASP A 177 11.30 -20.99 12.36
C ASP A 177 9.80 -21.25 12.27
N ASN A 178 9.01 -20.90 13.30
CA ASN A 178 7.58 -21.17 13.35
C ASN A 178 6.82 -20.09 14.13
N TYR A 179 6.55 -18.97 13.46
CA TYR A 179 5.68 -17.92 13.97
C TYR A 179 5.08 -17.07 12.85
N THR A 180 3.97 -16.40 13.18
CA THR A 180 3.41 -15.33 12.36
C THR A 180 3.37 -14.04 13.16
N LEU A 181 4.02 -12.98 12.68
CA LEU A 181 3.99 -11.64 13.25
C LEU A 181 3.23 -10.71 12.30
N GLU A 182 2.23 -10.00 12.81
CA GLU A 182 1.66 -8.83 12.13
C GLU A 182 1.92 -7.58 12.97
N LEU A 183 2.71 -6.65 12.44
CA LEU A 183 2.99 -5.38 13.07
C LEU A 183 2.41 -4.24 12.22
N THR A 184 1.47 -3.49 12.78
CA THR A 184 0.79 -2.38 12.08
C THR A 184 1.06 -1.06 12.78
N GLY A 185 0.74 0.04 12.09
CA GLY A 185 0.73 1.39 12.69
C GLY A 185 -0.26 1.58 13.84
N LYS A 186 -1.13 0.60 14.16
CA LYS A 186 -2.17 0.68 15.20
C LYS A 186 -2.14 -0.46 16.23
N GLY A 187 -1.26 -1.44 16.06
CA GLY A 187 -1.23 -2.60 16.92
C GLY A 187 -0.38 -3.74 16.38
N MET A 188 -0.19 -4.76 17.20
CA MET A 188 0.61 -5.94 16.90
C MET A 188 -0.19 -7.22 17.17
N LYS A 189 0.00 -8.23 16.33
CA LYS A 189 -0.44 -9.60 16.56
C LYS A 189 0.74 -10.55 16.43
N LEU A 190 0.74 -11.58 17.27
CA LEU A 190 1.70 -12.67 17.21
C LEU A 190 0.93 -13.98 17.26
N ASN A 191 1.17 -14.86 16.29
CA ASN A 191 0.44 -16.12 16.08
C ASN A 191 -1.08 -15.91 16.12
N GLY A 192 -1.55 -14.86 15.45
CA GLY A 192 -2.97 -14.45 15.40
C GLY A 192 -3.51 -13.76 16.66
N LYS A 193 -2.78 -13.74 17.78
CA LYS A 193 -3.21 -13.12 19.05
C LYS A 193 -2.76 -11.68 19.15
N LYS A 194 -3.71 -10.77 19.43
CA LYS A 194 -3.43 -9.35 19.66
C LYS A 194 -2.55 -9.18 20.90
N GLN A 195 -1.46 -8.44 20.75
CA GLN A 195 -0.54 -8.13 21.84
C GLN A 195 -0.97 -6.83 22.56
N PRO A 196 -0.59 -6.65 23.84
CA PRO A 196 -0.82 -5.41 24.57
C PRO A 196 -0.15 -4.21 23.91
N ASP A 197 -0.71 -3.01 24.10
CA ASP A 197 -0.20 -1.80 23.46
C ASP A 197 1.25 -1.48 23.87
N ALA A 198 1.63 -1.77 25.12
CA ALA A 198 3.01 -1.62 25.59
C ALA A 198 4.02 -2.52 24.82
N VAL A 199 3.59 -3.72 24.44
CA VAL A 199 4.40 -4.63 23.62
C VAL A 199 4.48 -4.08 22.20
N TRP A 200 3.35 -3.69 21.62
CA TRP A 200 3.31 -3.08 20.28
C TRP A 200 4.23 -1.87 20.14
N GLU A 201 4.20 -0.92 21.08
CA GLU A 201 5.06 0.28 21.06
C GLU A 201 6.55 -0.07 21.09
N LYS A 202 6.94 -1.11 21.85
CA LYS A 202 8.31 -1.60 21.88
C LYS A 202 8.75 -2.11 20.51
N TYR A 203 7.96 -2.96 19.86
CA TYR A 203 8.31 -3.52 18.55
C TYR A 203 8.27 -2.48 17.43
N LYS A 204 7.38 -1.49 17.54
CA LYS A 204 7.37 -0.31 16.68
C LYS A 204 8.65 0.50 16.81
N ALA A 205 9.16 0.67 18.03
CA ALA A 205 10.44 1.33 18.28
C ALA A 205 11.63 0.54 17.74
N VAL A 206 11.62 -0.80 17.86
CA VAL A 206 12.64 -1.68 17.26
C VAL A 206 12.65 -1.50 15.74
N TYR A 207 11.49 -1.55 15.09
CA TYR A 207 11.38 -1.31 13.65
C TYR A 207 12.00 0.05 13.28
N ARG A 208 11.56 1.13 13.95
CA ARG A 208 12.05 2.49 13.67
C ARG A 208 13.56 2.62 13.83
N LYS A 209 14.13 1.98 14.85
CA LYS A 209 15.58 2.01 15.10
C LYS A 209 16.38 1.35 13.98
N VAL A 210 15.83 0.32 13.35
CA VAL A 210 16.53 -0.49 12.34
C VAL A 210 16.29 0.04 10.93
N SER A 211 15.03 0.33 10.59
CA SER A 211 14.66 0.79 9.25
C SER A 211 14.87 2.29 9.06
N GLY A 212 14.86 3.08 10.13
CA GLY A 212 14.82 4.55 10.07
C GLY A 212 13.43 5.13 9.75
N TYR A 213 12.44 4.28 9.46
CA TYR A 213 11.07 4.67 9.11
C TYR A 213 10.10 4.42 10.25
N GLU A 214 8.96 5.13 10.24
CA GLU A 214 7.96 5.00 11.28
C GLU A 214 6.69 4.33 10.74
N LEU A 215 6.18 3.32 11.44
CA LEU A 215 4.91 2.70 11.07
C LEU A 215 3.75 3.63 11.40
N LYS A 216 3.22 4.32 10.39
CA LYS A 216 2.08 5.24 10.50
C LYS A 216 0.86 4.72 9.75
N GLY A 217 -0.31 5.26 10.12
CA GLY A 217 -1.56 5.08 9.37
C GLY A 217 -1.91 3.62 9.10
N LYS A 218 -1.86 3.22 7.83
CA LYS A 218 -2.18 1.86 7.36
C LYS A 218 -0.95 0.98 7.12
N SER A 219 0.25 1.45 7.46
CA SER A 219 1.47 0.66 7.29
C SER A 219 1.39 -0.65 8.07
N LYS A 220 1.81 -1.74 7.43
CA LYS A 220 1.72 -3.11 7.94
C LYS A 220 2.97 -3.89 7.54
N ILE A 221 3.54 -4.61 8.49
CA ILE A 221 4.58 -5.61 8.30
C ILE A 221 3.99 -6.95 8.69
N VAL A 222 4.23 -7.96 7.86
CA VAL A 222 3.87 -9.35 8.14
C VAL A 222 5.09 -10.21 7.96
N VAL A 223 5.39 -11.01 8.99
CA VAL A 223 6.31 -12.13 8.91
C VAL A 223 5.48 -13.39 9.07
N ASP A 224 5.53 -14.31 8.13
CA ASP A 224 4.85 -15.59 8.18
C ASP A 224 5.84 -16.70 7.90
N LYS A 225 6.30 -17.34 8.98
CA LYS A 225 7.21 -18.49 8.96
C LYS A 225 6.50 -19.80 9.30
N ASN A 226 5.16 -19.80 9.37
CA ASN A 226 4.45 -21.07 9.49
C ASN A 226 4.64 -21.85 8.18
N GLU A 227 5.58 -22.79 8.15
CA GLU A 227 5.58 -23.83 7.12
C GLU A 227 4.24 -24.57 7.21
N ALA A 228 3.48 -24.54 6.12
CA ALA A 228 2.35 -25.44 5.93
C ALA A 228 2.91 -26.88 5.93
N GLN A 229 2.69 -27.60 7.04
CA GLN A 229 2.86 -29.05 7.08
C GLN A 229 1.90 -29.75 6.11
#